data_AF-A0A926Y118-F1
#
_entry.id   AF-A0A926Y118-F1
#
_cell.length_a   1.000
_cell.length_b   1.000
_cell.length_c   1.000
_cell.angle_alpha   90.00
_cell.angle_beta   90.00
_cell.angle_gamma   90.00
#
_symmetry.space_group_name_H-M   'P 1'
#
loop_
_entity.id
_entity.type
_entity.pdbx_description
1 polymer ?
#
loop_
_entity_poly.entity_id
_entity_poly.type
_entity_poly.pdbx_seq_one_letter_code
_entity_poly.pdbx_strand_id
1 'polypeptide(L)'
;MNRRITPDDLDTSPYKELIQSLVLQWMHAELPAQGMTYGDFTTAIRILLLTTQNPDRTSELVTAVLDQATAFHKTSAWVDQELKFEGMVHGADRTDFLKFELSQAASIDDALLDSYNERINRFPQHD
;
A
#
# COMPACT_ATOMS: atom_id res chain seq x y z
N MET A 1 -17.27 -10.49 16.79
CA MET A 1 -17.35 -10.10 15.37
C MET A 1 -17.09 -8.61 15.31
N ASN A 2 -16.00 -8.18 14.67
CA ASN A 2 -15.76 -6.75 14.47
C ASN A 2 -16.77 -6.22 13.45
N ARG A 3 -17.35 -5.06 13.74
CA ARG A 3 -18.27 -4.36 12.82
C ARG A 3 -17.51 -4.04 11.54
N ARG A 4 -18.11 -4.32 10.39
CA ARG A 4 -17.57 -3.96 9.07
C ARG A 4 -17.41 -2.44 8.98
N ILE A 5 -16.26 -1.98 8.51
CA ILE A 5 -15.98 -0.57 8.24
C ILE A 5 -16.74 -0.17 6.98
N THR A 6 -17.57 0.87 7.08
CA THR A 6 -18.31 1.44 5.95
C THR A 6 -17.71 2.78 5.52
N PRO A 7 -18.05 3.29 4.33
CA PRO A 7 -17.61 4.62 3.89
C PRO A 7 -17.96 5.74 4.89
N ASP A 8 -19.12 5.66 5.54
CA ASP A 8 -19.58 6.66 6.52
C ASP A 8 -18.73 6.65 7.80
N ASP A 9 -18.17 5.49 8.16
CA ASP A 9 -17.32 5.37 9.35
C ASP A 9 -15.99 6.13 9.17
N LEU A 10 -15.52 6.33 7.93
CA LEU A 10 -14.21 6.94 7.60
C LEU A 10 -14.09 8.41 8.03
N ASP A 11 -15.21 9.10 8.21
CA ASP A 11 -15.24 10.50 8.65
C ASP A 11 -15.43 10.65 10.17
N THR A 12 -15.40 9.54 10.90
CA THR A 12 -15.55 9.48 12.36
C THR A 12 -14.36 8.79 13.03
N SER A 13 -14.11 9.11 14.31
CA SER A 13 -13.08 8.41 15.09
C SER A 13 -13.48 6.94 15.32
N PRO A 14 -12.52 6.00 15.29
CA PRO A 14 -11.07 6.21 15.21
C PRO A 14 -10.50 6.33 13.78
N TYR A 15 -11.29 6.05 12.74
CA TYR A 15 -10.78 5.91 11.38
C TYR A 15 -10.33 7.23 10.76
N LYS A 16 -11.03 8.34 11.05
CA LYS A 16 -10.62 9.67 10.62
C LYS A 16 -9.22 10.03 11.14
N GLU A 17 -8.97 9.77 12.41
CA GLU A 17 -7.68 10.06 13.07
C GLU A 17 -6.57 9.21 12.47
N LEU A 18 -6.84 7.93 12.22
CA LEU A 18 -5.91 7.04 11.54
C LEU A 18 -5.57 7.52 10.12
N ILE A 19 -6.58 7.88 9.33
CA ILE A 19 -6.34 8.39 7.97
C ILE A 19 -5.46 9.64 8.05
N GLN A 20 -5.76 10.56 8.96
CA GLN A 20 -4.96 11.77 9.14
C GLN A 20 -3.53 11.46 9.56
N SER A 21 -3.30 10.52 10.48
CA SER A 21 -1.94 10.15 10.90
C SER A 21 -1.13 9.54 9.75
N LEU A 22 -1.75 8.68 8.93
CA LEU A 22 -1.08 8.06 7.79
C LEU A 22 -0.77 9.09 6.68
N VAL A 23 -1.66 10.06 6.45
CA VAL A 23 -1.38 11.15 5.50
C VAL A 23 -0.24 12.04 6.00
N LEU A 24 -0.21 12.36 7.30
CA LEU A 24 0.89 13.11 7.91
C LEU A 24 2.23 12.37 7.75
N GLN A 25 2.24 11.04 7.98
CA GLN A 25 3.44 10.21 7.80
C GLN A 25 3.97 10.28 6.36
N TRP A 26 3.09 10.20 5.35
CA TRP A 26 3.50 10.37 3.95
C TRP A 26 4.08 11.75 3.65
N MET A 27 3.47 12.82 4.17
CA MET A 27 4.03 14.16 3.98
C MET A 27 5.43 14.31 4.59
N HIS A 28 5.68 13.66 5.74
CA HIS A 28 6.99 13.65 6.38
C HIS A 28 8.02 12.77 5.68
N ALA A 29 7.61 11.86 4.80
CA ALA A 29 8.54 11.06 4.00
C ALA A 29 9.23 11.89 2.90
N GLU A 30 8.76 13.12 2.61
CA GLU A 30 9.36 14.08 1.68
C GLU A 30 9.76 13.47 0.31
N LEU A 31 8.94 12.52 -0.17
CA LEU A 31 9.22 11.80 -1.41
C LEU A 31 9.19 12.73 -2.63
N PRO A 32 9.96 12.44 -3.70
CA PRO A 32 9.90 13.20 -4.94
C PRO A 32 8.47 13.32 -5.46
N ALA A 33 8.00 14.56 -5.54
CA ALA A 33 6.64 14.87 -5.94
C ALA A 33 6.43 14.55 -7.42
N GLN A 34 5.62 13.53 -7.70
CA GLN A 34 5.21 13.19 -9.05
C GLN A 34 3.74 12.78 -9.05
N GLY A 35 2.85 13.75 -9.33
CA GLY A 35 1.45 13.50 -9.66
C GLY A 35 0.50 13.14 -8.51
N MET A 36 1.00 12.82 -7.31
CA MET A 36 0.14 12.49 -6.18
C MET A 36 -0.08 13.69 -5.26
N THR A 37 -1.33 14.11 -5.11
CA THR A 37 -1.73 15.18 -4.18
C THR A 37 -2.12 14.63 -2.81
N TYR A 38 -2.26 15.52 -1.83
CA TYR A 38 -2.84 15.20 -0.51
C TYR A 38 -4.20 14.50 -0.64
N GLY A 39 -5.05 14.97 -1.56
CA GLY A 39 -6.38 14.39 -1.78
C GLY A 39 -6.32 12.98 -2.36
N ASP A 40 -5.37 12.73 -3.27
CA ASP A 40 -5.16 11.41 -3.86
C ASP A 40 -4.67 10.42 -2.81
N PHE A 41 -3.68 10.81 -1.99
CA PHE A 41 -3.15 9.95 -0.92
C PHE A 41 -4.20 9.65 0.15
N THR A 42 -4.98 10.66 0.55
CA THR A 42 -6.12 10.47 1.46
C THR A 42 -7.13 9.48 0.89
N THR A 43 -7.44 9.58 -0.40
CA THR A 43 -8.36 8.67 -1.09
C THR A 43 -7.81 7.25 -1.15
N ALA A 44 -6.51 7.09 -1.43
CA ALA A 44 -5.83 5.79 -1.45
C ALA A 44 -5.92 5.09 -0.08
N ILE A 45 -5.65 5.80 1.03
CA ILE A 45 -5.78 5.23 2.38
C ILE A 45 -7.23 4.84 2.68
N ARG A 46 -8.20 5.69 2.32
CA ARG A 46 -9.64 5.39 2.53
C ARG A 46 -10.05 4.11 1.81
N ILE A 47 -9.65 3.95 0.54
CA ILE A 47 -9.91 2.76 -0.26
C ILE A 47 -9.21 1.54 0.36
N LEU A 48 -7.95 1.67 0.76
CA LEU A 48 -7.19 0.59 1.36
C LEU A 48 -7.84 0.13 2.68
N LEU A 49 -8.27 1.04 3.55
CA LEU A 49 -8.95 0.72 4.79
C LEU A 49 -10.29 -0.02 4.57
N LEU A 50 -11.05 0.38 3.54
CA LEU A 50 -12.26 -0.33 3.15
C LEU A 50 -11.96 -1.70 2.51
N THR A 51 -10.78 -1.89 1.93
CA THR A 51 -10.37 -3.15 1.31
C THR A 51 -9.87 -4.13 2.35
N THR A 52 -9.02 -3.67 3.27
CA THR A 52 -8.43 -4.51 4.32
C THR A 52 -9.42 -4.84 5.42
N GLN A 53 -10.38 -3.95 5.66
CA GLN A 53 -11.32 -4.01 6.79
C GLN A 53 -10.60 -4.10 8.15
N ASN A 54 -9.35 -3.67 8.21
CA ASN A 54 -8.48 -3.80 9.38
C ASN A 54 -7.56 -2.56 9.48
N PRO A 55 -7.75 -1.70 10.49
CA PRO A 55 -6.95 -0.48 10.70
C PRO A 55 -5.46 -0.75 10.91
N ASP A 56 -5.13 -1.75 11.73
CA ASP A 56 -3.74 -2.10 12.05
C ASP A 56 -3.04 -2.59 10.79
N ARG A 57 -3.69 -3.50 10.05
CA ARG A 57 -3.16 -4.00 8.79
C ARG A 57 -3.00 -2.91 7.74
N THR A 58 -3.95 -1.97 7.66
CA THR A 58 -3.84 -0.81 6.76
C THR A 58 -2.60 0.02 7.10
N SER A 59 -2.36 0.24 8.39
CA SER A 59 -1.21 1.00 8.89
C SER A 59 0.11 0.32 8.55
N GLU A 60 0.18 -1.01 8.75
CA GLU A 60 1.34 -1.82 8.38
C GLU A 60 1.65 -1.73 6.87
N LEU A 61 0.63 -1.88 6.02
CA LEU A 61 0.79 -1.82 4.57
C LEU A 61 1.30 -0.45 4.13
N VAL A 62 0.68 0.64 4.63
CA VAL A 62 1.10 2.00 4.29
C VAL A 62 2.51 2.28 4.77
N THR A 63 2.82 1.92 6.01
CA THR A 63 4.16 2.14 6.59
C THR A 63 5.23 1.39 5.80
N ALA A 64 5.02 0.10 5.50
CA ALA A 64 5.99 -0.68 4.74
C ALA A 64 6.24 -0.14 3.33
N VAL A 65 5.19 0.35 2.65
CA VAL A 65 5.34 0.99 1.33
C VAL A 65 6.10 2.31 1.44
N LEU A 66 5.82 3.15 2.44
CA LEU A 66 6.52 4.42 2.64
C LEU A 66 7.99 4.21 3.04
N ASP A 67 8.28 3.23 3.90
CA ASP A 67 9.64 2.88 4.31
C ASP A 67 10.46 2.42 3.10
N GLN A 68 9.88 1.55 2.27
CA GLN A 68 10.54 1.10 1.04
C GLN A 68 10.71 2.24 0.03
N ALA A 69 9.72 3.11 -0.12
CA ALA A 69 9.82 4.28 -0.99
C ALA A 69 10.95 5.22 -0.55
N THR A 70 11.08 5.43 0.76
CA THR A 70 12.14 6.25 1.34
C THR A 70 13.50 5.61 1.14
N ALA A 71 13.63 4.32 1.44
CA ALA A 71 14.88 3.57 1.34
C ALA A 71 15.42 3.49 -0.10
N PHE A 72 14.52 3.41 -1.08
CA PHE A 72 14.88 3.27 -2.50
C PHE A 72 14.64 4.54 -3.32
N HIS A 73 14.42 5.68 -2.65
CA HIS A 73 14.18 6.98 -3.30
C HIS A 73 13.08 6.95 -4.38
N LYS A 74 12.00 6.22 -4.12
CA LYS A 74 10.85 6.10 -5.04
C LYS A 74 9.98 7.35 -4.98
N THR A 75 9.19 7.56 -6.03
CA THR A 75 8.32 8.73 -6.16
C THR A 75 6.95 8.50 -5.53
N SER A 76 6.19 9.57 -5.28
CA SER A 76 4.81 9.41 -4.78
C SER A 76 3.88 8.67 -5.74
N ALA A 77 4.15 8.71 -7.05
CA ALA A 77 3.41 7.90 -8.03
C ALA A 77 3.65 6.39 -7.84
N TRP A 78 4.88 6.00 -7.50
CA TRP A 78 5.21 4.62 -7.17
C TRP A 78 4.47 4.16 -5.90
N VAL A 79 4.40 5.02 -4.88
CA VAL A 79 3.64 4.73 -3.65
C VAL A 79 2.16 4.47 -3.96
N ASP A 80 1.52 5.29 -4.79
CA ASP A 80 0.13 5.06 -5.21
C ASP A 80 -0.07 3.69 -5.87
N GLN A 81 0.84 3.33 -6.78
CA GLN A 81 0.80 2.02 -7.47
C GLN A 81 0.95 0.87 -6.47
N GLU A 82 1.86 0.97 -5.53
CA GLU A 82 2.10 -0.09 -4.54
C GLU A 82 0.97 -0.19 -3.52
N LEU A 83 0.36 0.91 -3.07
CA LEU A 83 -0.83 0.84 -2.20
C LEU A 83 -2.01 0.15 -2.90
N LYS A 84 -2.18 0.38 -4.21
CA LYS A 84 -3.20 -0.32 -5.01
C LYS A 84 -2.88 -1.81 -5.13
N PHE A 85 -1.61 -2.16 -5.38
CA PHE A 85 -1.15 -3.54 -5.41
C PHE A 85 -1.42 -4.23 -4.06
N GLU A 86 -1.08 -3.59 -2.96
CA GLU A 86 -1.28 -4.12 -1.61
C GLU A 86 -2.77 -4.35 -1.29
N GLY A 87 -3.65 -3.44 -1.72
CA GLY A 87 -5.09 -3.64 -1.63
C GLY A 87 -5.59 -4.84 -2.45
N MET A 88 -5.07 -5.02 -3.66
CA MET A 88 -5.43 -6.12 -4.54
C MET A 88 -5.00 -7.49 -3.98
N VAL A 89 -3.80 -7.58 -3.40
CA VAL A 89 -3.24 -8.84 -2.90
C VAL A 89 -3.69 -9.19 -1.48
N HIS A 90 -4.27 -8.26 -0.73
CA HIS A 90 -4.67 -8.48 0.67
C HIS A 90 -5.61 -9.69 0.89
N GLY A 91 -6.40 -10.07 -0.13
CA GLY A 91 -7.28 -11.24 -0.10
C GLY A 91 -6.70 -12.52 -0.71
N ALA A 92 -5.46 -12.49 -1.18
CA ALA A 92 -4.80 -13.59 -1.87
C ALA A 92 -3.48 -13.97 -1.17
N ASP A 93 -2.97 -15.18 -1.46
CA ASP A 93 -1.59 -15.49 -1.12
C ASP A 93 -0.66 -14.63 -1.98
N ARG A 94 0.18 -13.81 -1.34
CA ARG A 94 1.12 -12.91 -2.02
C ARG A 94 2.06 -13.67 -2.96
N THR A 95 2.60 -14.78 -2.49
CA THR A 95 3.62 -15.54 -3.21
C THR A 95 3.01 -16.14 -4.46
N ASP A 96 1.83 -16.73 -4.33
CA ASP A 96 1.11 -17.30 -5.47
C ASP A 96 0.67 -16.22 -6.45
N PHE A 97 0.19 -15.07 -5.96
CA PHE A 97 -0.20 -13.94 -6.81
C PHE A 97 0.99 -13.42 -7.62
N LEU A 98 2.13 -13.18 -6.97
CA LEU A 98 3.34 -12.67 -7.64
C LEU A 98 3.91 -13.68 -8.63
N LYS A 99 3.91 -14.97 -8.30
CA LYS A 99 4.31 -16.04 -9.24
C LYS A 99 3.36 -16.11 -10.44
N PHE A 100 2.06 -15.93 -10.21
CA PHE A 100 1.08 -15.88 -11.28
C PHE A 100 1.32 -14.67 -12.19
N GLU A 101 1.53 -13.47 -11.63
CA GLU A 101 1.88 -12.26 -12.38
C GLU A 101 3.11 -12.48 -13.28
N LEU A 102 4.19 -13.06 -12.73
CA LEU A 102 5.38 -13.43 -13.49
C LEU A 102 5.08 -14.43 -14.62
N SER A 103 4.26 -15.45 -14.37
CA SER A 103 3.93 -16.48 -15.36
C SER A 103 3.10 -15.96 -16.54
N GLN A 104 2.37 -14.86 -16.33
CA GLN A 104 1.49 -14.24 -17.32
C GLN A 104 2.19 -13.12 -18.12
N ALA A 105 3.42 -12.76 -17.74
CA ALA A 105 4.17 -11.70 -18.42
C ALA A 105 4.55 -12.12 -19.84
N ALA A 106 4.34 -11.22 -20.81
CA ALA A 106 4.71 -11.46 -22.21
C ALA A 106 6.24 -11.61 -22.39
N SER A 107 7.01 -10.99 -21.51
CA SER A 107 8.47 -11.09 -21.42
C SER A 107 8.90 -10.86 -19.97
N ILE A 108 9.92 -11.60 -19.54
CA ILE A 108 10.57 -11.40 -18.24
C ILE A 108 11.80 -10.54 -18.48
N ASP A 109 11.76 -9.31 -18.01
CA ASP A 109 12.90 -8.38 -18.02
C ASP A 109 13.36 -8.07 -16.59
N ASP A 110 14.50 -7.39 -16.47
CA ASP A 110 15.11 -7.08 -15.18
C ASP A 110 14.19 -6.20 -14.32
N ALA A 111 13.46 -5.27 -14.94
CA ALA A 111 12.55 -4.37 -14.22
C ALA A 111 11.39 -5.15 -13.56
N LEU A 112 10.85 -6.15 -14.23
CA LEU A 112 9.81 -7.03 -13.68
C LEU A 112 10.36 -7.88 -12.53
N LEU A 113 11.57 -8.43 -12.68
CA LEU A 113 12.23 -9.23 -11.64
C LEU A 113 12.57 -8.37 -10.41
N ASP A 114 13.02 -7.14 -10.61
CA ASP A 114 13.29 -6.19 -9.53
C ASP A 114 12.01 -5.87 -8.75
N SER A 115 10.91 -5.58 -9.46
CA SER A 115 9.61 -5.34 -8.83
C SER A 115 9.12 -6.56 -8.01
N TYR A 116 9.25 -7.77 -8.58
CA TYR A 116 8.93 -9.00 -7.86
C TYR A 116 9.76 -9.13 -6.58
N ASN A 117 11.07 -8.92 -6.66
CA ASN A 117 11.98 -9.00 -5.53
C ASN A 117 11.69 -7.93 -4.47
N GLU A 118 11.37 -6.70 -4.89
CA GLU A 118 10.96 -5.63 -3.97
C GLU A 118 9.66 -5.98 -3.23
N ARG A 119 8.68 -6.56 -3.93
CA ARG A 119 7.36 -6.90 -3.39
C ARG A 119 7.37 -8.13 -2.49
N ILE A 120 8.16 -9.16 -2.81
CA ILE A 120 8.24 -10.39 -2.02
C ILE A 120 8.99 -10.16 -0.70
N ASN A 121 9.99 -9.27 -0.69
CA ASN A 121 10.81 -8.98 0.49
C ASN A 121 10.28 -7.83 1.36
N ARG A 122 9.20 -7.15 0.94
CA ARG A 122 8.61 -6.00 1.68
C ARG A 122 8.13 -6.37 3.08
N PHE A 123 7.52 -7.55 3.21
CA PHE A 123 7.10 -8.09 4.49
C PHE A 123 7.98 -9.30 4.76
N PRO A 124 9.04 -9.16 5.58
CA PRO A 124 9.81 -10.34 5.98
C PRO A 124 8.82 -11.32 6.59
N GLN A 125 8.83 -12.58 6.11
CA GLN A 125 8.01 -13.63 6.67
C GLN A 125 8.31 -13.69 8.17
N HIS A 126 7.37 -13.21 9.00
CA HIS A 126 7.33 -13.61 10.40
C HIS A 126 6.77 -15.02 10.40
N ASP A 127 7.68 -15.99 10.40
CA ASP A 127 7.43 -17.29 11.01
C ASP A 127 7.23 -17.10 12.53
#